data_AF-A0A081KC91-F1
#
_entry.id   AF-A0A081KC91-F1
#
_cell.length_a   1.000
_cell.length_b   1.000
_cell.length_c   1.000
_cell.angle_alpha   90.00
_cell.angle_beta   90.00
_cell.angle_gamma   90.00
#
_symmetry.space_group_name_H-M   'P 1'
#
loop_
_entity.id
_entity.type
_entity.pdbx_description
1 polymer ?
#
loop_
_entity_poly.entity_id
_entity_poly.type
_entity_poly.pdbx_seq_one_letter_code
_entity_poly.pdbx_strand_id
1 'polypeptide(L)'
;MQYPDGVVICNRCSLNGVSSQERADSIAAEMRSALASVGLKLNSTQTPVKLCARDELNDASHHDFHENHPILGVTRTTITHQKGRVLARNFDCILIQINLPEEHFRTVMIHELTHAWFFYNYYENLPLNVEEGMCVLMEYIWLKNLDTKDAEFRRKQIELSTDPIYGDGFREAKESLKYMPLTSLLEFIKEKKKFPGRWSSFFYS
;
A
#
# COMPACT_ATOMS: atom_id res chain seq x y z
N MET A 1 22.24 12.59 5.44
CA MET A 1 22.19 12.25 6.86
C MET A 1 22.08 10.75 6.99
N GLN A 2 23.02 10.12 7.69
CA GLN A 2 22.96 8.71 8.05
C GLN A 2 22.30 8.63 9.43
N TYR A 3 21.18 7.93 9.52
CA TYR A 3 20.48 7.69 10.78
C TYR A 3 21.11 6.50 11.52
N PRO A 4 20.94 6.40 12.85
CA PRO A 4 21.53 5.31 13.65
C PRO A 4 21.12 3.90 13.20
N ASP A 5 19.99 3.78 12.50
CA ASP A 5 19.44 2.55 11.93
C ASP A 5 20.00 2.22 10.52
N GLY A 6 21.05 2.92 10.09
CA GLY A 6 21.73 2.70 8.80
C GLY A 6 21.03 3.35 7.61
N VAL A 7 19.89 4.02 7.80
CA VAL A 7 19.19 4.70 6.70
C VAL A 7 19.96 5.94 6.27
N VAL A 8 20.28 6.03 4.98
CA VAL A 8 20.85 7.22 4.38
C VAL A 8 19.75 8.02 3.69
N ILE A 9 19.34 9.13 4.32
CA ILE A 9 18.42 10.10 3.72
C ILE A 9 19.24 11.30 3.27
N CYS A 10 19.04 11.82 2.06
CA CYS A 10 19.76 13.02 1.64
C CYS A 10 19.38 14.21 2.56
N ASN A 11 20.28 15.16 2.78
CA ASN A 11 20.05 16.26 3.73
C ASN A 11 18.84 17.15 3.36
N ARG A 12 18.40 17.15 2.09
CA ARG A 12 17.19 17.85 1.65
C ARG A 12 15.91 17.09 2.04
N CYS A 13 15.97 15.76 2.00
CA CYS A 13 14.88 14.87 2.35
C CYS A 13 14.62 14.81 3.87
N SER A 14 15.64 15.07 4.69
CA SER A 14 15.48 15.11 6.16
C SER A 14 14.84 16.41 6.69
N LEU A 15 14.79 17.48 5.89
CA LEU A 15 14.26 18.78 6.35
C LEU A 15 12.74 18.76 6.62
N ASN A 16 12.00 17.88 5.94
CA ASN A 16 10.55 17.71 6.06
C ASN A 16 10.18 16.25 6.37
N GLY A 17 11.02 15.57 7.17
CA GLY A 17 10.76 14.19 7.57
C GLY A 17 9.61 14.08 8.57
N VAL A 18 8.76 13.07 8.43
CA VAL A 18 7.71 12.77 9.41
C VAL A 18 8.35 12.10 10.61
N SER A 19 8.55 12.88 11.68
CA SER A 19 9.26 12.44 12.88
C SER A 19 8.41 12.44 14.15
N SER A 20 7.17 12.93 14.09
CA SER A 20 6.24 12.96 15.23
C SER A 20 5.00 12.11 14.97
N GLN A 21 4.54 11.42 16.00
CA GLN A 21 3.35 10.58 15.92
C GLN A 21 2.10 11.39 15.58
N GLU A 22 1.96 12.61 16.13
CA GLU A 22 0.88 13.53 15.79
C GLU A 22 0.82 13.84 14.28
N ARG A 23 1.99 14.07 13.66
CA ARG A 23 2.03 14.32 12.21
C ARG A 23 1.70 13.07 11.41
N ALA A 24 2.18 11.90 11.84
CA ALA A 24 1.84 10.62 11.24
C ALA A 24 0.32 10.37 11.29
N ASP A 25 -0.32 10.61 12.44
CA ASP A 25 -1.77 10.44 12.63
C ASP A 25 -2.57 11.41 11.74
N SER A 26 -2.15 12.67 11.65
CA SER A 26 -2.74 13.67 10.74
C SER A 26 -2.66 13.21 9.29
N ILE A 27 -1.49 12.74 8.83
CA ILE A 27 -1.31 12.23 7.47
C ILE A 27 -2.16 10.97 7.25
N ALA A 28 -2.24 10.05 8.22
CA ALA A 28 -3.06 8.85 8.11
C ALA A 28 -4.55 9.18 7.94
N ALA A 29 -5.07 10.19 8.64
CA ALA A 29 -6.45 10.66 8.47
C ALA A 29 -6.70 11.28 7.08
N GLU A 30 -5.76 12.11 6.60
CA GLU A 30 -5.80 12.67 5.24
C GLU A 30 -5.78 11.54 4.19
N MET A 31 -4.94 10.52 4.40
CA MET A 31 -4.78 9.43 3.43
C MET A 31 -5.94 8.44 3.44
N ARG A 32 -6.58 8.21 4.59
CA ARG A 32 -7.89 7.54 4.64
C ARG A 32 -8.93 8.27 3.79
N SER A 33 -8.94 9.60 3.85
CA SER A 33 -9.89 10.42 3.09
C SER A 33 -9.60 10.33 1.59
N ALA A 34 -8.33 10.36 1.18
CA ALA A 34 -7.92 10.16 -0.20
C ALA A 34 -8.32 8.78 -0.73
N LEU A 35 -8.08 7.71 0.05
CA LEU A 35 -8.45 6.34 -0.32
C LEU A 35 -9.99 6.19 -0.43
N ALA A 36 -10.74 6.81 0.50
CA ALA A 36 -12.19 6.85 0.44
C ALA A 36 -12.73 7.58 -0.80
N SER A 37 -12.01 8.60 -1.30
CA SER A 37 -12.42 9.38 -2.49
C SER A 37 -12.43 8.56 -3.78
N VAL A 38 -11.64 7.49 -3.84
CA VAL A 38 -11.61 6.54 -4.97
C VAL A 38 -12.51 5.32 -4.74
N GLY A 39 -13.31 5.31 -3.67
CA GLY A 39 -14.29 4.27 -3.37
C GLY A 39 -13.84 3.23 -2.33
N LEU A 40 -12.57 3.22 -1.93
CA LEU A 40 -12.04 2.28 -0.93
C LEU A 40 -12.27 2.83 0.49
N LYS A 41 -13.51 2.78 0.94
CA LYS A 41 -13.92 3.30 2.25
C LYS A 41 -13.59 2.32 3.38
N LEU A 42 -12.85 2.80 4.37
CA LEU A 42 -12.57 2.08 5.62
C LEU A 42 -13.60 2.39 6.74
N ASN A 43 -14.60 3.24 6.49
CA ASN A 43 -15.70 3.56 7.41
C ASN A 43 -15.22 3.87 8.85
N SER A 44 -15.79 3.22 9.86
CA SER A 44 -15.42 3.39 11.28
C SER A 44 -14.31 2.43 11.74
N THR A 45 -13.65 1.71 10.84
CA THR A 45 -12.57 0.78 11.23
C THR A 45 -11.33 1.54 11.68
N GLN A 46 -10.60 0.99 12.64
CA GLN A 46 -9.38 1.58 13.16
C GLN A 46 -8.19 1.18 12.29
N THR A 47 -7.37 2.15 11.91
CA THR A 47 -6.09 1.89 11.24
C THR A 47 -5.00 2.68 11.95
N PRO A 48 -4.63 2.31 13.19
CA PRO A 48 -3.62 3.04 13.96
C PRO A 48 -2.30 3.02 13.21
N VAL A 49 -1.66 4.18 13.04
CA VAL A 49 -0.31 4.27 12.46
C VAL A 49 0.71 4.40 13.59
N LYS A 50 1.89 3.82 13.44
CA LYS A 50 3.01 4.00 14.36
C LYS A 50 4.30 4.24 13.59
N LEU A 51 5.06 5.24 14.03
CA LEU A 51 6.43 5.45 13.56
C LEU A 51 7.34 4.39 14.18
N CYS A 52 8.24 3.85 13.37
CA CYS A 52 9.19 2.82 13.79
C CYS A 52 10.55 2.98 13.10
N ALA A 53 11.57 2.35 13.68
CA ALA A 53 12.90 2.28 13.09
C ALA A 53 12.97 1.16 12.04
N ARG A 54 14.04 1.16 11.24
CA ARG A 54 14.21 0.19 10.14
C ARG A 54 14.27 -1.27 10.60
N ASP A 55 14.94 -1.54 11.72
CA ASP A 55 15.06 -2.85 12.33
C ASP A 55 13.69 -3.42 12.73
N GLU A 56 12.86 -2.60 13.37
CA GLU A 56 11.48 -2.97 13.73
C GLU A 56 10.62 -3.31 12.50
N LEU A 57 10.81 -2.61 11.37
CA LEU A 57 10.12 -2.94 10.12
C LEU A 57 10.56 -4.27 9.53
N ASN A 58 11.86 -4.55 9.57
CA ASN A 58 12.40 -5.81 9.07
C ASN A 58 11.89 -7.00 9.90
N ASP A 59 11.82 -6.85 11.23
CA ASP A 59 11.28 -7.87 12.13
C ASP A 59 9.77 -8.08 11.96
N ALA A 60 9.04 -7.02 11.57
CA ALA A 60 7.60 -7.07 11.35
C ALA A 60 7.21 -7.59 9.96
N SER A 61 8.12 -7.59 8.99
CA SER A 61 7.86 -8.07 7.63
C SER A 61 7.90 -9.59 7.57
N HIS A 62 6.83 -10.18 7.06
CA HIS A 62 6.74 -11.63 6.79
C HIS A 62 7.05 -12.00 5.33
N HIS A 63 7.45 -11.02 4.50
CA HIS A 63 7.78 -11.26 3.10
C HIS A 63 9.29 -11.42 2.93
N ASP A 64 9.74 -12.57 2.41
CA ASP A 64 11.15 -12.89 2.16
C ASP A 64 11.69 -12.32 0.82
N PHE A 65 10.87 -11.60 0.06
CA PHE A 65 11.20 -11.11 -1.29
C PHE A 65 11.53 -9.61 -1.29
N HIS A 66 12.70 -9.24 -0.74
CA HIS A 66 13.18 -7.85 -0.73
C HIS A 66 14.54 -7.69 -1.41
N GLU A 67 14.76 -8.37 -2.54
CA GLU A 67 16.10 -8.38 -3.14
C GLU A 67 16.60 -6.99 -3.59
N ASN A 68 15.75 -5.94 -3.71
CA ASN A 68 16.23 -4.59 -4.06
C ASN A 68 15.43 -3.38 -3.53
N HIS A 69 14.36 -3.56 -2.74
CA HIS A 69 13.55 -2.44 -2.24
C HIS A 69 13.43 -2.45 -0.71
N PRO A 70 13.86 -1.38 -0.02
CA PRO A 70 13.90 -1.38 1.42
C PRO A 70 12.47 -1.13 1.97
N ILE A 71 11.99 -1.98 2.87
CA ILE A 71 10.62 -1.94 3.44
C ILE A 71 10.40 -0.64 4.20
N LEU A 72 9.46 0.20 3.76
CA LEU A 72 9.19 1.52 4.37
C LEU A 72 7.91 1.54 5.21
N GLY A 73 7.04 0.55 5.05
CA GLY A 73 5.85 0.36 5.85
C GLY A 73 5.40 -1.09 5.86
N VAL A 74 4.60 -1.46 6.85
CA VAL A 74 4.00 -2.79 7.01
C VAL A 74 2.64 -2.68 7.69
N THR A 75 1.63 -3.30 7.10
CA THR A 75 0.32 -3.54 7.72
C THR A 75 0.34 -4.81 8.58
N ARG A 76 0.21 -4.65 9.90
CA ARG A 76 0.20 -5.77 10.85
C ARG A 76 -1.22 -6.20 11.18
N THR A 77 -1.46 -7.50 11.01
CA THR A 77 -2.73 -8.14 11.34
C THR A 77 -2.47 -9.48 12.00
N THR A 78 -3.38 -9.90 12.88
CA THR A 78 -3.30 -11.18 13.59
C THR A 78 -4.53 -12.02 13.26
N ILE A 79 -4.32 -13.25 12.78
CA ILE A 79 -5.40 -14.20 12.50
C ILE A 79 -5.27 -15.40 13.45
N THR A 80 -6.27 -15.60 14.30
CA THR A 80 -6.30 -16.72 15.24
C THR A 80 -7.03 -17.91 14.63
N HIS A 81 -6.37 -19.06 14.58
CA HIS A 81 -6.94 -20.31 14.08
C HIS A 81 -7.21 -21.31 15.21
N GLN A 82 -8.30 -22.08 15.10
CA GLN A 82 -8.55 -23.26 15.93
C GLN A 82 -9.09 -24.39 15.06
N LYS A 83 -8.46 -25.56 15.13
CA LYS A 83 -8.84 -26.77 14.36
C LYS A 83 -9.03 -26.48 12.86
N GLY A 84 -8.14 -25.67 12.28
CA GLY A 84 -8.17 -25.30 10.85
C GLY A 84 -9.22 -24.24 10.48
N ARG A 85 -9.96 -23.67 11.43
CA ARG A 85 -10.92 -22.59 11.20
C ARG A 85 -10.40 -21.27 11.76
N VAL A 86 -10.63 -20.17 11.03
CA VAL A 86 -10.37 -18.82 11.52
C VAL A 86 -11.40 -18.49 12.61
N LEU A 87 -10.92 -18.21 13.83
CA LEU A 87 -11.75 -17.79 14.97
C LEU A 87 -11.87 -16.27 15.06
N ALA A 88 -10.77 -15.56 14.78
CA ALA A 88 -10.72 -14.11 14.89
C ALA A 88 -9.71 -13.54 13.88
N ARG A 89 -9.99 -12.34 13.39
CA ARG A 89 -9.10 -11.52 12.57
C ARG A 89 -9.00 -10.17 13.26
N ASN A 90 -7.80 -9.80 13.70
CA ASN A 90 -7.53 -8.52 14.34
C ASN A 90 -6.62 -7.67 13.45
N PHE A 91 -6.95 -6.39 13.32
CA PHE A 91 -6.05 -5.41 12.71
C PHE A 91 -5.26 -4.75 13.84
N ASP A 92 -3.93 -4.81 13.77
CA ASP A 92 -3.10 -4.37 14.89
C ASP A 92 -2.69 -2.90 14.69
N CYS A 93 -1.92 -2.62 13.63
CA CYS A 93 -1.47 -1.27 13.28
C CYS A 93 -0.81 -1.26 11.89
N ILE A 94 -0.56 -0.05 11.39
CA ILE A 94 0.32 0.23 10.26
C ILE A 94 1.63 0.78 10.83
N LEU A 95 2.74 0.10 10.56
CA LEU A 95 4.08 0.57 10.87
C LEU A 95 4.62 1.34 9.66
N ILE A 96 5.18 2.53 9.87
CA ILE A 96 5.88 3.29 8.82
C ILE A 96 7.20 3.81 9.37
N GLN A 97 8.23 3.79 8.53
CA GLN A 97 9.54 4.26 8.94
C GLN A 97 9.51 5.74 9.35
N ILE A 98 10.17 6.03 10.46
CA ILE A 98 10.39 7.40 10.91
C ILE A 98 11.30 8.18 9.95
N ASN A 99 11.09 9.50 9.90
CA ASN A 99 11.88 10.48 9.12
C ASN A 99 11.77 10.36 7.59
N LEU A 100 10.78 9.63 7.06
CA LEU A 100 10.51 9.69 5.63
C LEU A 100 10.06 11.09 5.22
N PRO A 101 10.50 11.59 4.04
CA PRO A 101 9.94 12.81 3.46
C PRO A 101 8.42 12.71 3.39
N GLU A 102 7.71 13.79 3.72
CA GLU A 102 6.25 13.73 3.87
C GLU A 102 5.50 13.15 2.66
N GLU A 103 5.87 13.54 1.43
CA GLU A 103 5.24 12.98 0.23
C GLU A 103 5.46 11.47 0.10
N HIS A 104 6.66 10.99 0.46
CA HIS A 104 6.97 9.56 0.48
C HIS A 104 6.24 8.84 1.62
N PHE A 105 6.13 9.46 2.79
CA PHE A 105 5.32 8.93 3.89
C PHE A 105 3.86 8.75 3.45
N ARG A 106 3.30 9.72 2.72
CA ARG A 106 1.94 9.67 2.16
C ARG A 106 1.76 8.53 1.16
N THR A 107 2.72 8.30 0.26
CA THR A 107 2.67 7.16 -0.66
C THR A 107 2.71 5.83 0.07
N VAL A 108 3.57 5.67 1.09
CA VAL A 108 3.58 4.46 1.92
C VAL A 108 2.27 4.31 2.68
N MET A 109 1.75 5.40 3.24
CA MET A 109 0.50 5.38 4.00
C MET A 109 -0.69 4.92 3.15
N ILE A 110 -0.85 5.43 1.91
CA ILE A 110 -1.96 5.00 1.05
C ILE A 110 -1.80 3.55 0.56
N HIS A 111 -0.56 3.09 0.36
CA HIS A 111 -0.24 1.69 0.08
C HIS A 111 -0.72 0.78 1.22
N GLU A 112 -0.29 1.06 2.46
CA GLU A 112 -0.67 0.27 3.63
C GLU A 112 -2.17 0.36 3.96
N LEU A 113 -2.81 1.52 3.75
CA LEU A 113 -4.26 1.62 3.88
C LEU A 113 -5.00 0.77 2.85
N THR A 114 -4.40 0.47 1.70
CA THR A 114 -4.97 -0.44 0.70
C THR A 114 -4.95 -1.89 1.21
N HIS A 115 -3.84 -2.35 1.80
CA HIS A 115 -3.81 -3.63 2.53
C HIS A 115 -4.83 -3.67 3.67
N ALA A 116 -4.95 -2.59 4.45
CA ALA A 116 -5.96 -2.50 5.49
C ALA A 116 -7.39 -2.62 4.93
N TRP A 117 -7.64 -2.02 3.77
CA TRP A 117 -8.93 -2.13 3.10
C TRP A 117 -9.20 -3.56 2.64
N PHE A 118 -8.22 -4.25 2.05
CA PHE A 118 -8.35 -5.67 1.72
C PHE A 118 -8.65 -6.53 2.96
N PHE A 119 -7.93 -6.28 4.06
CA PHE A 119 -8.14 -6.98 5.31
C PHE A 119 -9.58 -6.82 5.79
N TYR A 120 -10.08 -5.59 5.92
CA TYR A 120 -11.43 -5.33 6.43
C TYR A 120 -12.55 -5.77 5.50
N ASN A 121 -12.29 -5.88 4.19
CA ASN A 121 -13.27 -6.32 3.20
C ASN A 121 -13.16 -7.82 2.85
N TYR A 122 -12.40 -8.59 3.63
CA TYR A 122 -12.25 -10.05 3.49
C TYR A 122 -11.71 -10.47 2.12
N TYR A 123 -10.70 -9.76 1.62
CA TYR A 123 -9.90 -10.20 0.48
C TYR A 123 -8.85 -11.17 0.99
N GLU A 124 -9.20 -12.46 1.03
CA GLU A 124 -8.34 -13.51 1.56
C GLU A 124 -7.51 -14.17 0.46
N ASN A 125 -6.25 -14.52 0.76
CA ASN A 125 -5.34 -15.28 -0.10
C ASN A 125 -5.23 -14.72 -1.52
N LEU A 126 -5.10 -13.40 -1.65
CA LEU A 126 -4.76 -12.79 -2.93
C LEU A 126 -3.34 -13.24 -3.34
N PRO A 127 -3.11 -13.57 -4.63
CA PRO A 127 -1.76 -13.69 -5.13
C PRO A 127 -1.00 -12.38 -4.92
N LEU A 128 0.28 -12.49 -4.56
CA LEU A 128 1.09 -11.35 -4.15
C LEU A 128 1.15 -10.25 -5.22
N ASN A 129 1.30 -10.62 -6.49
CA ASN A 129 1.29 -9.66 -7.61
C ASN A 129 -0.05 -8.90 -7.75
N VAL A 130 -1.17 -9.53 -7.37
CA VAL A 130 -2.50 -8.89 -7.42
C VAL A 130 -2.67 -7.93 -6.26
N GLU A 131 -2.31 -8.36 -5.07
CA GLU A 131 -2.39 -7.54 -3.85
C GLU A 131 -1.49 -6.31 -3.98
N GLU A 132 -0.18 -6.51 -4.21
CA GLU A 132 0.79 -5.44 -4.35
C GLU A 132 0.50 -4.54 -5.55
N GLY A 133 0.08 -5.14 -6.69
CA GLY A 133 -0.29 -4.38 -7.88
C GLY A 133 -1.40 -3.37 -7.63
N MET A 134 -2.40 -3.73 -6.80
CA MET A 134 -3.46 -2.81 -6.40
C MET A 134 -3.00 -1.76 -5.41
N CYS A 135 -2.13 -2.11 -4.46
CA CYS A 135 -1.54 -1.15 -3.52
C CYS A 135 -0.72 -0.08 -4.26
N VAL A 136 0.12 -0.50 -5.21
CA VAL A 136 0.90 0.42 -6.08
C VAL A 136 0.00 1.22 -7.02
N LEU A 137 -1.11 0.64 -7.50
CA LEU A 137 -2.10 1.39 -8.29
C LEU A 137 -2.72 2.54 -7.48
N MET A 138 -3.03 2.34 -6.19
CA MET A 138 -3.56 3.40 -5.32
C MET A 138 -2.52 4.51 -5.07
N GLU A 139 -1.24 4.16 -4.88
CA GLU A 139 -0.14 5.15 -4.88
C GLU A 139 -0.16 6.00 -6.14
N TYR A 140 -0.18 5.35 -7.30
CA TYR A 140 -0.12 6.01 -8.60
C TYR A 140 -1.33 6.94 -8.85
N ILE A 141 -2.54 6.50 -8.50
CA ILE A 141 -3.76 7.32 -8.62
C ILE A 141 -3.68 8.56 -7.75
N TRP A 142 -3.23 8.43 -6.49
CA TRP A 142 -3.09 9.58 -5.62
C TRP A 142 -2.02 10.55 -6.12
N LEU A 143 -0.85 10.03 -6.51
CA LEU A 143 0.25 10.83 -7.07
C LEU A 143 -0.18 11.61 -8.31
N LYS A 144 -1.07 11.08 -9.15
CA LYS A 144 -1.58 11.81 -10.33
C LYS A 144 -2.33 13.10 -10.00
N ASN A 145 -2.82 13.25 -8.77
CA ASN A 145 -3.52 14.46 -8.33
C ASN A 145 -2.54 15.53 -7.80
N LEU A 146 -1.23 15.26 -7.83
CA LEU A 146 -0.19 16.17 -7.36
C LEU A 146 0.61 16.76 -8.52
N ASP A 147 0.73 18.09 -8.51
CA ASP A 147 1.56 18.86 -9.42
C ASP A 147 2.91 19.22 -8.76
N THR A 148 3.66 18.19 -8.36
CA THR A 148 5.02 18.31 -7.79
C THR A 148 6.01 17.52 -8.64
N LYS A 149 7.27 17.98 -8.66
CA LYS A 149 8.36 17.25 -9.34
C LYS A 149 8.64 15.89 -8.70
N ASP A 150 8.47 15.80 -7.38
CA ASP A 150 8.67 14.56 -6.63
C ASP A 150 7.58 13.55 -7.01
N ALA A 151 6.32 13.99 -7.16
CA ALA A 151 5.24 13.12 -7.61
C ALA A 151 5.43 12.66 -9.06
N GLU A 152 5.86 13.56 -9.95
CA GLU A 152 6.22 13.18 -11.32
C GLU A 152 7.34 12.14 -11.36
N PHE A 153 8.41 12.37 -10.60
CA PHE A 153 9.52 11.44 -10.49
C PHE A 153 9.07 10.08 -9.95
N ARG A 154 8.27 10.05 -8.87
CA ARG A 154 7.77 8.81 -8.28
C ARG A 154 6.84 8.05 -9.24
N ARG A 155 5.92 8.73 -9.94
CA ARG A 155 5.08 8.09 -10.97
C ARG A 155 5.93 7.44 -12.06
N LYS A 156 6.99 8.12 -12.52
CA LYS A 156 7.92 7.57 -13.50
C LYS A 156 8.66 6.33 -12.97
N GLN A 157 9.08 6.34 -11.70
CA GLN A 157 9.69 5.14 -11.08
C GLN A 157 8.71 3.96 -11.02
N ILE A 158 7.45 4.20 -10.64
CA ILE A 158 6.41 3.16 -10.64
C ILE A 158 6.21 2.60 -12.05
N GLU A 159 6.08 3.47 -13.06
CA GLU A 159 5.84 3.07 -14.45
C GLU A 159 7.00 2.30 -15.08
N LEU A 160 8.25 2.61 -14.69
CA LEU A 160 9.45 2.00 -15.22
C LEU A 160 9.96 0.81 -14.38
N SER A 161 9.32 0.51 -13.25
CA SER A 161 9.75 -0.59 -12.38
C SER A 161 9.73 -1.92 -13.12
N THR A 162 10.87 -2.61 -13.17
CA THR A 162 11.00 -3.95 -13.77
C THR A 162 10.75 -5.06 -12.75
N ASP A 163 10.30 -4.72 -11.54
CA ASP A 163 10.00 -5.69 -10.49
C ASP A 163 8.82 -6.60 -10.91
N PRO A 164 8.96 -7.93 -10.81
CA PRO A 164 7.96 -8.87 -11.29
C PRO A 164 6.70 -8.95 -10.41
N ILE A 165 6.74 -8.43 -9.19
CA ILE A 165 5.60 -8.41 -8.27
C ILE A 165 4.96 -7.03 -8.30
N TYR A 166 5.75 -6.01 -7.96
CA TYR A 166 5.26 -4.63 -7.83
C TYR A 166 5.07 -3.96 -9.19
N GLY A 167 6.06 -4.09 -10.08
CA GLY A 167 6.05 -3.45 -11.40
C GLY A 167 5.06 -4.11 -12.36
N ASP A 168 5.14 -5.42 -12.52
CA ASP A 168 4.20 -6.18 -13.35
C ASP A 168 2.78 -6.14 -12.77
N GLY A 169 2.62 -6.36 -11.47
CA GLY A 169 1.33 -6.24 -10.78
C GLY A 169 0.68 -4.88 -11.00
N PHE A 170 1.43 -3.78 -10.89
CA PHE A 170 0.95 -2.44 -11.19
C PHE A 170 0.49 -2.30 -12.66
N ARG A 171 1.30 -2.78 -13.62
CA ARG A 171 0.96 -2.70 -15.05
C ARG A 171 -0.35 -3.44 -15.34
N GLU A 172 -0.52 -4.64 -14.80
CA GLU A 172 -1.73 -5.42 -14.95
C GLU A 172 -2.95 -4.75 -14.28
N ALA A 173 -2.78 -4.22 -13.07
CA ALA A 173 -3.82 -3.47 -12.36
C ALA A 173 -4.26 -2.22 -13.14
N LYS A 174 -3.30 -1.44 -13.65
CA LYS A 174 -3.55 -0.24 -14.46
C LYS A 174 -4.21 -0.60 -15.79
N GLU A 175 -3.80 -1.69 -16.45
CA GLU A 175 -4.42 -2.15 -17.69
C GLU A 175 -5.87 -2.57 -17.47
N SER A 176 -6.16 -3.19 -16.32
CA SER A 176 -7.50 -3.64 -15.95
C SER A 176 -8.53 -2.51 -15.90
N LEU A 177 -8.10 -1.29 -15.55
CA LEU A 177 -8.94 -0.10 -15.55
C LEU A 177 -9.40 0.33 -16.96
N LYS A 178 -8.79 -0.19 -18.04
CA LYS A 178 -9.30 0.00 -19.41
C LYS A 178 -10.47 -0.92 -19.73
N TYR A 179 -10.62 -2.01 -19.00
CA TYR A 179 -11.65 -3.02 -19.24
C TYR A 179 -12.88 -2.82 -18.36
N MET A 180 -12.70 -2.33 -17.13
CA MET A 180 -13.80 -2.11 -16.20
C MET A 180 -13.46 -1.02 -15.16
N PRO A 181 -14.47 -0.34 -14.58
CA PRO A 181 -14.25 0.60 -13.50
C PRO A 181 -13.61 -0.06 -12.27
N LEU A 182 -12.93 0.74 -11.43
CA LEU A 182 -12.26 0.26 -10.22
C LEU A 182 -13.19 -0.56 -9.30
N THR A 183 -14.45 -0.15 -9.15
CA THR A 183 -15.43 -0.88 -8.32
C THR A 183 -15.65 -2.31 -8.81
N SER A 184 -15.89 -2.49 -10.12
CA SER A 184 -16.06 -3.80 -10.75
C SER A 184 -14.77 -4.62 -10.74
N LEU A 185 -13.62 -3.96 -10.89
CA LEU A 185 -12.31 -4.62 -10.78
C LEU A 185 -12.10 -5.22 -9.39
N LEU A 186 -12.45 -4.50 -8.33
CA LEU A 186 -12.33 -4.99 -6.96
C LEU A 186 -13.22 -6.22 -6.73
N GLU A 187 -14.47 -6.19 -7.20
CA GLU A 187 -15.39 -7.35 -7.16
C GLU A 187 -14.81 -8.55 -7.90
N PHE A 188 -14.28 -8.32 -9.12
CA PHE A 188 -13.63 -9.35 -9.92
C PHE A 188 -12.43 -9.96 -9.19
N ILE A 189 -11.55 -9.13 -8.63
CA ILE A 189 -10.37 -9.58 -7.88
C ILE A 189 -10.80 -10.38 -6.65
N LYS A 190 -11.85 -9.94 -5.94
CA LYS A 190 -12.35 -10.65 -4.76
C LYS A 190 -12.76 -12.07 -5.09
N GLU A 191 -13.43 -12.27 -6.22
CA GLU A 191 -13.95 -13.57 -6.65
C GLU A 191 -12.89 -14.42 -7.35
N LYS A 192 -12.16 -13.83 -8.30
CA LYS A 192 -11.28 -14.55 -9.24
C LYS A 192 -9.82 -14.59 -8.81
N LYS A 193 -9.42 -13.75 -7.84
CA LYS A 193 -8.06 -13.68 -7.29
C LYS A 193 -6.99 -13.43 -8.36
N LYS A 194 -7.33 -12.69 -9.41
CA LYS A 194 -6.45 -12.31 -10.52
C LYS A 194 -6.95 -11.07 -11.23
N PHE A 195 -6.11 -10.46 -12.05
CA PHE A 195 -6.53 -9.39 -12.95
C PHE A 195 -7.33 -9.93 -14.14
N PRO A 196 -8.33 -9.18 -14.64
CA PRO A 196 -9.08 -9.55 -15.83
C PRO A 196 -8.23 -9.41 -17.10
N GLY A 197 -8.32 -10.39 -17.97
CA GLY A 197 -7.96 -10.21 -19.38
C GLY A 197 -9.15 -9.65 -20.19
N ARG A 198 -8.87 -9.24 -21.43
CA ARG A 198 -9.86 -8.67 -22.37
C ARG A 198 -11.13 -9.52 -22.54
N TRP A 199 -10.99 -10.84 -22.53
CA TRP A 199 -12.13 -11.76 -22.70
C TRP A 199 -12.92 -11.96 -21.41
N SER A 200 -12.24 -12.07 -20.27
CA SER A 200 -12.94 -12.25 -18.99
C SER A 200 -13.73 -11.01 -18.57
N SER A 201 -13.29 -9.81 -18.97
CA SER A 201 -14.02 -8.57 -18.70
C SER A 201 -15.32 -8.46 -19.50
N PHE A 202 -15.37 -9.02 -20.72
CA PHE A 202 -16.56 -8.95 -21.57
C PHE A 202 -17.75 -9.72 -21.01
N PHE A 203 -17.50 -10.75 -20.20
CA PHE A 203 -18.55 -11.57 -19.57
C PHE A 203 -18.79 -11.21 -18.10
N TYR A 204 -18.07 -10.22 -17.58
CA TYR A 204 -18.21 -9.73 -16.20
C TYR A 204 -18.86 -8.34 -16.27
N SER A 205 -20.17 -8.34 -16.53
CA SER A 205 -21.02 -7.14 -16.63
C SER A 205 -22.18 -7.23 -15.65
#